data_AF-A0A950ST37-F1
#
_entry.id   AF-A0A950ST37-F1
#
_cell.length_a   1.000
_cell.length_b   1.000
_cell.length_c   1.000
_cell.angle_alpha   90.00
_cell.angle_beta   90.00
_cell.angle_gamma   90.00
#
_symmetry.space_group_name_H-M   'P 1'
#
loop_
_entity.id
_entity.type
_entity.pdbx_description
1 polymer ?
#
loop_
_entity_poly.entity_id
_entity_poly.type
_entity_poly.pdbx_seq_one_letter_code
_entity_poly.pdbx_strand_id
1 'polypeptide(L)'
;AFLATNQIDVAGIEFILDRDGIAYTYDVNTNTNYNSDAERRAERSGMAALARYLGDELAALARQENRRLAYCHSVGNSRLSA
;
A
#
# COMPACT_ATOMS: atom_id res chain seq x y z
N ALA A 1 -12.23 7.43 4.70
CA ALA A 1 -12.30 8.58 3.78
C ALA A 1 -10.96 9.31 3.69
N PHE A 2 -10.43 9.87 4.79
CA PHE A 2 -9.19 10.69 4.79
C PHE A 2 -7.98 10.09 4.04
N LEU A 3 -7.53 8.89 4.41
CA LEU A 3 -6.31 8.29 3.80
C LEU A 3 -6.45 8.08 2.30
N ALA A 4 -7.56 7.48 1.86
CA ALA A 4 -7.85 7.26 0.45
C ALA A 4 -7.93 8.57 -0.35
N THR A 5 -8.57 9.61 0.20
CA THR A 5 -8.63 10.94 -0.43
C THR A 5 -7.23 11.53 -0.65
N ASN A 6 -6.29 11.24 0.23
CA ASN A 6 -4.91 11.72 0.15
C ASN A 6 -3.95 10.72 -0.52
N GLN A 7 -4.45 9.62 -1.09
CA GLN A 7 -3.65 8.59 -1.76
C GLN A 7 -2.57 8.00 -0.82
N ILE A 8 -2.94 7.78 0.44
CA ILE A 8 -2.07 7.17 1.45
C ILE A 8 -2.54 5.73 1.66
N ASP A 9 -1.77 4.77 1.15
CA ASP A 9 -2.11 3.35 1.26
C ASP A 9 -1.70 2.74 2.61
N VAL A 10 -0.63 3.27 3.21
CA VAL A 10 -0.08 2.80 4.48
C VAL A 10 0.23 4.00 5.38
N ALA A 11 -0.31 4.00 6.60
CA ALA A 11 -0.03 4.99 7.62
C ALA A 11 -0.20 4.44 9.04
N GLY A 12 0.61 4.96 9.97
CA GLY A 12 0.30 4.96 11.39
C GLY A 12 -0.54 6.19 11.74
N ILE A 13 -1.59 6.00 12.55
CA ILE A 13 -2.45 7.08 13.05
C ILE A 13 -2.24 7.19 14.55
N GLU A 14 -1.77 8.35 15.00
CA GLU A 14 -1.57 8.62 16.42
C GLU A 14 -2.70 9.48 16.95
N PHE A 15 -3.29 9.04 18.06
CA PHE A 15 -4.40 9.72 18.69
C PHE A 15 -4.32 9.61 20.20
N ILE A 16 -4.93 10.58 20.86
CA ILE A 16 -5.20 10.58 22.30
C ILE A 16 -6.70 10.45 22.54
N LEU A 17 -7.08 9.95 23.71
CA LEU A 17 -8.47 9.94 24.17
C LEU A 17 -8.66 11.03 25.22
N ASP A 18 -9.74 11.79 25.14
CA ASP A 18 -10.16 12.63 26.28
C ASP A 18 -10.82 11.80 27.39
N ARG A 19 -11.33 12.49 28.42
CA ARG A 19 -11.95 11.86 29.60
C ARG A 19 -13.24 11.10 29.28
N ASP A 20 -13.91 11.47 28.20
CA ASP A 20 -15.15 10.86 27.75
C ASP A 20 -14.88 9.77 26.68
N GLY A 21 -13.61 9.51 26.38
CA GLY A 21 -13.18 8.50 25.41
C GLY A 21 -13.21 8.98 23.96
N ILE A 22 -13.34 10.29 23.70
CA ILE A 22 -13.31 10.83 22.34
C ILE A 22 -11.87 10.86 21.83
N ALA A 23 -11.66 10.31 20.64
CA ALA A 23 -10.36 10.25 20.00
C ALA A 23 -10.03 11.55 19.27
N TYR A 24 -8.85 12.11 19.57
CA TYR A 24 -8.26 13.24 18.87
C TYR A 24 -6.98 12.78 18.19
N THR A 25 -7.03 12.69 16.86
CA THR A 25 -5.86 12.41 16.03
C THR A 25 -4.98 13.64 15.96
N TYR A 26 -3.69 13.47 16.24
CA TYR A 26 -2.73 14.58 16.23
C TYR A 26 -1.58 14.36 15.24
N ASP A 27 -1.35 13.12 14.77
CA ASP A 27 -0.31 12.82 13.79
C ASP A 27 -0.70 11.67 12.83
N VAL A 28 -0.16 11.72 11.62
CA VAL A 28 -0.31 10.73 10.55
C VAL A 28 1.07 10.45 9.93
N ASN A 29 1.62 9.28 10.22
CA ASN A 29 2.97 8.89 9.82
C ASN A 29 2.94 7.87 8.68
N THR A 30 3.58 8.17 7.53
CA THR A 30 3.71 7.23 6.39
C THR A 30 4.98 6.39 6.43
N ASN A 31 5.96 6.78 7.24
CA ASN A 31 7.04 5.92 7.71
C ASN A 31 6.80 5.71 9.20
N THR A 32 6.77 4.47 9.68
CA THR A 32 6.50 4.21 11.09
C THR A 32 7.55 3.30 11.69
N ASN A 33 7.77 3.46 12.99
CA ASN A 33 8.51 2.53 13.81
C ASN A 33 7.51 1.51 14.38
N TYR A 34 7.77 0.21 14.20
CA TYR A 34 6.82 -0.83 14.57
C TYR A 34 6.79 -1.07 16.09
N ASN A 35 5.59 -1.19 16.66
CA ASN A 35 5.38 -1.42 18.09
C ASN A 35 5.14 -2.92 18.37
N SER A 36 6.19 -3.64 18.79
CA SER A 36 6.12 -5.09 19.02
C SER A 36 5.10 -5.53 20.08
N ASP A 37 4.79 -4.67 21.06
CA ASP A 37 3.75 -4.97 22.06
C ASP A 37 2.35 -4.85 21.46
N ALA A 38 2.13 -3.86 20.61
CA ALA A 38 0.88 -3.72 19.87
C ALA A 38 0.68 -4.90 18.91
N GLU A 39 1.74 -5.31 18.20
CA GLU A 39 1.71 -6.49 17.32
C GLU A 39 1.39 -7.78 18.07
N ARG A 40 2.00 -7.99 19.25
CA ARG A 40 1.67 -9.13 20.12
C ARG A 40 0.21 -9.12 20.56
N ARG A 41 -0.30 -7.98 21.05
CA ARG A 41 -1.71 -7.85 21.48
C ARG A 41 -2.69 -8.06 20.33
N ALA A 42 -2.33 -7.67 19.13
CA ALA A 42 -3.16 -7.82 17.93
C ALA A 42 -2.95 -9.17 17.22
N GLU A 43 -2.00 -10.00 17.70
CA GLU A 43 -1.57 -11.25 17.06
C GLU A 43 -1.25 -11.09 15.57
N ARG A 44 -0.63 -9.95 15.22
CA ARG A 44 -0.40 -9.52 13.83
C ARG A 44 0.95 -8.83 13.70
N SER A 45 1.74 -9.24 12.71
CA SER A 45 2.93 -8.50 12.30
C SER A 45 2.58 -7.48 11.23
N GLY A 46 2.77 -6.20 11.54
CA GLY A 46 2.60 -5.12 10.58
C GLY A 46 3.65 -5.19 9.47
N MET A 47 4.90 -5.50 9.82
CA MET A 47 5.98 -5.66 8.82
C MET A 47 5.69 -6.78 7.82
N ALA A 48 5.18 -7.93 8.28
CA ALA A 48 4.81 -9.02 7.38
C ALA A 48 3.63 -8.65 6.47
N ALA A 49 2.67 -7.86 6.98
CA ALA A 49 1.57 -7.35 6.17
C ALA A 49 2.05 -6.36 5.11
N LEU A 50 2.95 -5.44 5.49
CA LEU A 50 3.54 -4.47 4.56
C LEU A 50 4.36 -5.15 3.47
N ALA A 51 5.21 -6.12 3.83
CA ALA A 51 6.02 -6.87 2.87
C ALA A 51 5.14 -7.61 1.84
N ARG A 52 4.04 -8.23 2.28
CA ARG A 52 3.09 -8.87 1.37
C ARG A 52 2.42 -7.86 0.44
N TYR A 53 1.91 -6.75 0.98
CA TYR A 53 1.28 -5.69 0.19
C TYR A 53 2.21 -5.17 -0.91
N LEU A 54 3.43 -4.76 -0.55
CA LEU A 54 4.40 -4.25 -1.51
C LEU A 54 4.84 -5.31 -2.54
N GLY A 55 4.92 -6.58 -2.13
CA GLY A 55 5.19 -7.70 -3.04
C GLY A 55 4.09 -7.89 -4.08
N ASP A 56 2.83 -7.78 -3.66
CA ASP A 56 1.66 -7.90 -4.55
C ASP A 56 1.59 -6.74 -5.55
N GLU A 57 1.86 -5.50 -5.09
CA GLU A 57 1.95 -4.31 -5.93
C GLU A 57 3.07 -4.43 -6.98
N LEU A 58 4.26 -4.88 -6.57
CA LEU A 58 5.37 -5.12 -7.48
C LEU A 58 5.01 -6.17 -8.55
N ALA A 59 4.37 -7.27 -8.13
CA ALA A 59 3.95 -8.30 -9.07
C ALA A 59 2.87 -7.79 -10.05
N ALA A 60 1.98 -6.90 -9.60
CA ALA A 60 0.98 -6.26 -10.45
C ALA A 60 1.62 -5.37 -11.52
N LEU A 61 2.61 -4.56 -11.14
CA LEU A 61 3.37 -3.72 -12.07
C LEU A 61 4.11 -4.56 -13.11
N ALA A 62 4.79 -5.63 -12.70
CA ALA A 62 5.48 -6.54 -13.62
C ALA A 62 4.51 -7.17 -14.64
N ARG A 63 3.31 -7.57 -14.20
CA ARG A 63 2.27 -8.09 -15.11
C ARG A 63 1.79 -7.02 -16.10
N GLN A 64 1.62 -5.78 -15.65
CA GLN A 64 1.21 -4.66 -16.50
C GLN A 64 2.27 -4.34 -17.56
N GLU A 65 3.54 -4.34 -17.18
CA GLU A 65 4.65 -4.13 -18.10
C GLU A 65 4.73 -5.23 -19.16
N ASN A 66 4.62 -6.51 -18.76
CA ASN A 66 4.60 -7.63 -19.69
C ASN A 66 3.44 -7.53 -20.70
N ARG A 67 2.24 -7.12 -20.24
CA ARG A 67 1.10 -6.89 -21.15
C ARG A 67 1.37 -5.76 -22.13
N ARG A 68 2.00 -4.67 -21.68
CA ARG A 68 2.36 -3.52 -22.54
C ARG A 68 3.34 -3.94 -23.63
N LEU A 69 4.36 -4.73 -23.27
CA LEU A 69 5.35 -5.24 -24.23
C LEU A 69 4.72 -6.18 -25.26
N ALA A 70 3.86 -7.10 -24.81
CA ALA A 70 3.13 -8.00 -25.71
C ALA A 70 2.24 -7.25 -26.72
N TYR A 71 1.55 -6.18 -26.27
CA TYR A 71 0.76 -5.32 -27.13
C TYR A 71 1.62 -4.55 -28.15
N CYS A 72 2.74 -3.94 -27.73
CA CYS A 72 3.64 -3.26 -28.66
C CYS A 72 4.16 -4.21 -29.75
N HIS A 73 4.46 -5.47 -29.41
CA HIS A 73 4.92 -6.46 -30.37
C HIS A 73 3.85 -6.88 -31.38
N SER A 74 2.59 -7.06 -30.95
CA SER A 74 1.49 -7.41 -31.86
C SER A 74 1.12 -6.29 -32.84
N VAL A 75 1.22 -5.03 -32.41
CA VAL A 75 0.94 -3.85 -33.24
C VAL A 75 2.12 -3.50 -34.16
N GLY A 76 3.36 -3.76 -33.74
CA GLY A 76 4.54 -3.58 -34.59
C GLY A 76 4.59 -4.56 -35.77
N ASN A 77 4.14 -5.80 -35.58
CA ASN A 77 4.15 -6.83 -36.61
C ASN A 77 3.07 -6.65 -37.69
N SER A 78 2.00 -5.89 -37.39
CA SER A 78 0.91 -5.59 -38.33
C SER A 78 1.20 -4.41 -39.27
N ARG A 79 2.31 -3.67 -39.08
CA ARG A 79 2.75 -2.60 -39.99
C ARG A 79 3.81 -3.04 -41.02
N LEU A 80 4.36 -4.25 -40.89
CA LEU A 80 5.37 -4.81 -41.81
C LEU A 80 4.77 -5.80 -42.84
N SER A 81 3.47 -6.06 -42.78
CA SER A 81 2.75 -6.97 -43.69
C SER A 81 1.79 -6.25 -44.64
N ALA A 82 1.96 -4.94 -44.87
CA ALA A 82 1.21 -4.15 -45.85
C ALA A 82 2.12 -3.66 -46.97
#